data_AF-A0A9D5AZY3-F1
#
_entry.id   AF-A0A9D5AZY3-F1
#
_cell.length_a   1.000
_cell.length_b   1.000
_cell.length_c   1.000
_cell.angle_alpha   90.00
_cell.angle_beta   90.00
_cell.angle_gamma   90.00
#
_symmetry.space_group_name_H-M   'P 1'
#
loop_
_entity.id
_entity.type
_entity.pdbx_description
1 polymer ?
#
loop_
_entity_poly.entity_id
_entity_poly.type
_entity_poly.pdbx_seq_one_letter_code
_entity_poly.pdbx_strand_id
1 'polypeptide(L)'
;MFQNVDKCGCGVYYPTVTIMIEIIHRDPTCLCILHDTGLPDAFLSLVGYELLPSLKGLTCIPNRLRAFCLNAKGLEAVRESSSLWFLVGIFTRKKYVLAMNEGFVPLVMWRNFYVTCLHGEALVLILSLKSSIRLHPLMIKMVQEFMENLMRAMVSF
;
A
#
# COMPACT_ATOMS: atom_id res chain seq x y z
N MET A 1 -4.83 -12.39 19.10
CA MET A 1 -4.15 -13.59 18.55
C MET A 1 -3.03 -13.19 17.57
N PHE A 2 -2.13 -12.24 17.90
CA PHE A 2 -1.01 -11.82 17.03
C PHE A 2 0.15 -11.21 17.86
N GLN A 3 0.71 -11.97 18.80
CA GLN A 3 1.74 -11.49 19.74
C GLN A 3 3.19 -11.57 19.22
N ASN A 4 3.40 -11.96 17.96
CA ASN A 4 4.74 -12.20 17.38
C ASN A 4 4.91 -11.54 16.00
N VAL A 5 4.36 -10.34 15.82
CA VAL A 5 4.44 -9.58 14.54
C VAL A 5 5.90 -9.30 14.17
N ASP A 6 6.73 -9.09 15.19
CA ASP A 6 8.17 -8.81 15.13
C ASP A 6 9.03 -10.06 14.84
N LYS A 7 8.49 -11.28 14.94
CA LYS A 7 9.21 -12.54 14.63
C LYS A 7 8.77 -13.21 13.33
N CYS A 8 7.58 -12.89 12.86
CA CYS A 8 7.04 -13.45 11.63
C CYS A 8 7.16 -12.41 10.52
N GLY A 9 8.32 -12.38 9.86
CA GLY A 9 8.54 -11.51 8.72
C GLY A 9 7.52 -11.73 7.58
N CYS A 10 7.59 -10.85 6.59
CA CYS A 10 6.76 -10.87 5.36
C CYS A 10 6.55 -12.30 4.79
N GLY A 11 7.51 -13.23 4.91
CA GLY A 11 7.42 -14.59 4.39
C GLY A 11 6.29 -15.49 4.92
N VAL A 12 5.80 -15.33 6.16
CA VAL A 12 4.74 -16.19 6.73
C VAL A 12 3.37 -15.52 6.68
N TYR A 13 3.31 -14.21 6.94
CA TYR A 13 2.05 -13.45 6.89
C TYR A 13 1.57 -13.18 5.46
N TYR A 14 2.49 -12.98 4.52
CA TYR A 14 2.15 -12.72 3.13
C TYR A 14 1.27 -13.80 2.49
N PRO A 15 1.59 -15.10 2.56
CA PRO A 15 0.73 -16.15 2.02
C PRO A 15 -0.61 -16.26 2.77
N THR A 16 -0.64 -16.06 4.09
CA THR A 16 -1.90 -16.09 4.86
C THR A 16 -2.87 -14.99 4.43
N VAL A 17 -2.38 -13.76 4.33
CA VAL A 17 -3.17 -12.62 3.85
C VAL A 17 -3.55 -12.78 2.38
N THR A 18 -2.68 -13.38 1.58
CA THR A 18 -2.95 -13.72 0.18
C THR A 18 -4.15 -14.64 0.05
N ILE A 19 -4.14 -15.75 0.79
CA ILE A 19 -5.20 -16.75 0.77
C ILE A 19 -6.51 -16.13 1.27
N MET A 20 -6.46 -15.33 2.34
CA MET A 20 -7.66 -14.64 2.85
C MET A 20 -8.24 -13.66 1.85
N ILE A 21 -7.42 -12.92 1.12
CA ILE A 21 -7.89 -12.04 0.05
C ILE A 21 -8.47 -12.83 -1.13
N GLU A 22 -7.90 -13.98 -1.49
CA GLU A 22 -8.52 -14.86 -2.48
C GLU A 22 -9.87 -15.40 -2.01
N ILE A 23 -10.02 -15.71 -0.72
CA ILE A 23 -11.30 -16.10 -0.13
C ILE A 23 -12.30 -14.94 -0.21
N ILE A 24 -11.90 -13.72 0.19
CA ILE A 24 -12.76 -12.51 0.07
C ILE A 24 -13.13 -12.24 -1.40
N HIS A 25 -12.20 -12.47 -2.34
CA HIS A 25 -12.45 -12.27 -3.77
C HIS A 25 -13.42 -13.30 -4.34
N ARG A 26 -13.41 -14.53 -3.81
CA ARG A 26 -14.34 -15.60 -4.20
C ARG A 26 -15.69 -15.47 -3.51
N ASP A 27 -15.72 -14.98 -2.27
CA ASP A 27 -16.93 -14.74 -1.49
C ASP A 27 -16.80 -13.47 -0.64
N PRO A 28 -17.42 -12.35 -1.06
CA PRO A 28 -17.34 -11.08 -0.35
C PRO A 28 -18.06 -11.08 1.01
N THR A 29 -18.94 -12.06 1.30
CA THR A 29 -19.62 -12.15 2.60
C THR A 29 -18.69 -12.63 3.73
N CYS A 30 -17.59 -13.31 3.37
CA CYS A 30 -16.56 -13.75 4.31
C CYS A 30 -15.81 -12.60 4.98
N LEU A 31 -15.87 -11.39 4.42
CA LEU A 31 -15.20 -10.23 4.98
C LEU A 31 -15.78 -9.82 6.35
N CYS A 32 -17.09 -9.98 6.57
CA CYS A 32 -17.70 -9.72 7.88
C CYS A 32 -17.15 -10.67 8.95
N ILE A 33 -16.99 -11.95 8.61
CA ILE A 33 -16.42 -12.98 9.50
C ILE A 33 -14.96 -12.68 9.80
N LEU A 34 -14.21 -12.20 8.81
CA LEU A 34 -12.80 -11.83 8.94
C LEU A 34 -12.59 -10.56 9.78
N HIS A 35 -13.52 -9.60 9.69
CA HIS A 35 -13.48 -8.39 10.51
C HIS A 35 -13.53 -8.72 12.01
N ASP A 36 -14.41 -9.65 12.40
CA ASP A 36 -14.57 -10.08 13.80
C ASP A 36 -13.33 -10.84 14.33
N THR A 37 -12.40 -11.25 13.47
CA THR A 37 -11.14 -11.88 13.86
C THR A 37 -9.97 -10.90 14.11
N GLY A 38 -10.17 -9.59 13.86
CA GLY A 38 -9.13 -8.55 14.01
C GLY A 38 -7.98 -8.65 12.99
N LEU A 39 -8.18 -9.43 11.94
CA LEU A 39 -7.16 -9.69 10.93
C LEU A 39 -6.94 -8.53 9.94
N PRO A 40 -7.97 -7.78 9.48
CA PRO A 40 -7.74 -6.58 8.69
C PRO A 40 -6.83 -5.59 9.43
N ASP A 41 -7.05 -5.39 10.73
CA ASP A 41 -6.23 -4.52 11.58
C ASP A 41 -4.80 -5.05 11.74
N ALA A 42 -4.65 -6.37 11.88
CA ALA A 42 -3.33 -7.00 11.93
C ALA A 42 -2.56 -6.82 10.61
N PHE A 43 -3.23 -6.91 9.45
CA PHE A 43 -2.61 -6.64 8.17
C PHE A 43 -2.24 -5.16 8.00
N LEU A 44 -3.15 -4.24 8.33
CA LEU A 44 -2.88 -2.80 8.25
C LEU A 44 -1.75 -2.38 9.21
N SER A 45 -1.67 -3.02 10.38
CA SER A 45 -0.54 -2.87 11.30
C SER A 45 0.76 -3.40 10.69
N LEU A 46 0.73 -4.55 10.00
CA LEU A 46 1.88 -5.14 9.30
C LEU A 46 2.38 -4.28 8.14
N VAL A 47 1.47 -3.62 7.42
CA VAL A 47 1.82 -2.61 6.41
C VAL A 47 2.60 -1.47 7.06
N GLY A 48 2.33 -1.12 8.32
CA GLY A 48 3.14 -0.18 9.09
C GLY A 48 4.51 -0.70 9.56
N TYR A 49 4.71 -2.02 9.60
CA TYR A 49 5.97 -2.66 9.99
C TYR A 49 6.96 -2.78 8.81
N GLU A 50 8.24 -3.04 9.12
CA GLU A 50 9.31 -3.06 8.12
C GLU A 50 9.10 -4.13 7.04
N LEU A 51 8.64 -3.70 5.87
CA LEU A 51 8.59 -4.53 4.69
C LEU A 51 10.00 -4.84 4.16
N LEU A 52 10.17 -6.02 3.57
CA LEU A 52 11.35 -6.34 2.77
C LEU A 52 11.42 -5.38 1.57
N PRO A 53 12.51 -4.61 1.41
CA PRO A 53 12.73 -3.72 0.27
C PRO A 53 13.06 -4.54 -0.98
N SER A 54 12.05 -5.19 -1.55
CA SER A 54 12.15 -6.03 -2.74
C SER A 54 11.02 -5.72 -3.70
N LEU A 55 11.28 -5.88 -5.01
CA LEU A 55 10.28 -5.65 -6.06
C LEU A 55 8.99 -6.47 -5.82
N LYS A 56 9.14 -7.75 -5.42
CA LYS A 56 8.01 -8.63 -5.09
C LYS A 56 7.21 -8.15 -3.88
N GLY A 57 7.89 -7.65 -2.84
CA GLY A 57 7.21 -7.08 -1.66
C GLY A 57 6.49 -5.77 -1.99
N LEU A 58 7.08 -4.91 -2.80
CA LEU A 58 6.50 -3.61 -3.13
C LEU A 58 5.34 -3.70 -4.12
N THR A 59 5.33 -4.68 -5.02
CA THR A 59 4.24 -4.90 -5.98
C THR A 59 3.03 -5.58 -5.34
N CYS A 60 3.23 -6.40 -4.31
CA CYS A 60 2.14 -7.19 -3.77
C CYS A 60 1.18 -6.40 -2.87
N ILE A 61 1.68 -5.41 -2.13
CA ILE A 61 0.88 -4.62 -1.18
C ILE A 61 -0.27 -3.85 -1.84
N PRO A 62 -0.06 -3.06 -2.92
CA PRO A 62 -1.14 -2.27 -3.49
C PRO A 62 -2.30 -3.15 -3.99
N ASN A 63 -2.01 -4.33 -4.53
CA ASN A 63 -3.04 -5.30 -4.91
C ASN A 63 -3.82 -5.83 -3.72
N ARG A 64 -3.13 -6.07 -2.59
CA ARG A 64 -3.75 -6.60 -1.37
C ARG A 64 -4.62 -5.55 -0.71
N LEU A 65 -4.12 -4.32 -0.54
CA LEU A 65 -4.90 -3.19 -0.03
C LEU A 65 -6.12 -2.91 -0.93
N ARG A 66 -5.97 -2.97 -2.25
CA ARG A 66 -7.10 -2.80 -3.19
C ARG A 66 -8.20 -3.82 -2.94
N ALA A 67 -7.87 -5.06 -2.58
CA ALA A 67 -8.87 -6.07 -2.27
C ALA A 67 -9.66 -5.74 -1.00
N PHE A 68 -9.01 -5.18 0.03
CA PHE A 68 -9.71 -4.66 1.20
C PHE A 68 -10.65 -3.51 0.84
N CYS A 69 -10.27 -2.65 -0.10
CA CYS A 69 -11.08 -1.53 -0.55
C CYS A 69 -12.28 -1.91 -1.45
N LEU A 70 -12.50 -3.19 -1.77
CA LEU A 70 -13.68 -3.64 -2.54
C LEU A 70 -15.00 -3.52 -1.76
N ASN A 71 -14.95 -3.23 -0.46
CA ASN A 71 -16.12 -2.96 0.38
C ASN A 71 -15.92 -1.68 1.20
N ALA A 72 -17.02 -1.03 1.60
CA ALA A 72 -16.98 0.28 2.27
C ALA A 72 -16.22 0.26 3.61
N LYS A 73 -16.39 -0.79 4.43
CA LYS A 73 -15.71 -0.91 5.73
C LYS A 73 -14.19 -1.07 5.58
N GLY A 74 -13.76 -1.90 4.64
CA GLY A 74 -12.34 -2.12 4.35
C GLY A 74 -11.69 -0.90 3.69
N LEU A 75 -12.44 -0.14 2.90
CA LEU A 75 -12.00 1.16 2.38
C LEU A 75 -11.78 2.18 3.51
N GLU A 76 -12.71 2.26 4.45
CA GLU A 76 -12.62 3.14 5.63
C GLU A 76 -11.44 2.75 6.53
N ALA A 77 -11.29 1.46 6.84
CA ALA A 77 -10.15 0.95 7.61
C ALA A 77 -8.79 1.28 6.95
N VAL A 78 -8.70 1.16 5.62
CA VAL A 78 -7.48 1.53 4.88
C VAL A 78 -7.20 3.03 4.97
N ARG A 79 -8.23 3.89 4.95
CA ARG A 79 -8.09 5.35 5.07
C ARG A 79 -7.70 5.79 6.48
N GLU A 80 -8.28 5.17 7.50
CA GLU A 80 -7.97 5.45 8.91
C GLU A 80 -6.62 4.86 9.34
N SER A 81 -6.11 3.88 8.61
CA SER A 81 -4.80 3.28 8.88
C SER A 81 -3.63 4.17 8.46
N SER A 82 -2.46 3.85 9.00
CA SER A 82 -1.18 4.44 8.58
C SER A 82 -0.74 4.04 7.15
N SER A 83 -1.59 3.40 6.34
CA SER A 83 -1.26 2.93 4.99
C SER A 83 -0.85 4.07 4.04
N LEU A 84 -1.46 5.25 4.18
CA LEU A 84 -1.05 6.47 3.46
C LEU A 84 0.36 6.92 3.84
N TRP A 85 0.70 6.85 5.13
CA TRP A 85 2.04 7.20 5.62
C TRP A 85 3.08 6.17 5.23
N PHE A 86 2.69 4.90 5.15
CA PHE A 86 3.56 3.84 4.64
C PHE A 86 3.92 4.07 3.17
N LEU A 87 2.95 4.49 2.36
CA LEU A 87 3.15 4.95 0.98
C LEU A 87 4.22 6.04 0.92
N VAL A 88 4.07 7.12 1.70
CA VAL A 88 5.10 8.17 1.80
C VAL A 88 6.46 7.55 2.19
N GLY A 89 6.48 6.61 3.13
CA GLY A 89 7.68 5.88 3.54
C GLY A 89 8.39 5.11 2.42
N ILE A 90 7.65 4.51 1.48
CA ILE A 90 8.21 3.82 0.31
C ILE A 90 8.95 4.79 -0.61
N PHE A 91 8.38 5.98 -0.83
CA PHE A 91 8.95 6.97 -1.73
C PHE A 91 10.08 7.81 -1.11
N THR A 92 10.19 7.80 0.22
CA THR A 92 11.11 8.69 0.95
C THR A 92 12.25 7.96 1.68
N ARG A 93 12.16 6.63 1.86
CA ARG A 93 13.24 5.85 2.48
C ARG A 93 14.13 5.21 1.43
N LYS A 94 15.44 5.47 1.53
CA LYS A 94 16.48 4.98 0.61
C LYS A 94 16.39 3.48 0.30
N LYS A 95 16.09 2.64 1.30
CA LYS A 95 15.98 1.18 1.13
C LYS A 95 14.90 0.78 0.11
N TYR A 96 13.76 1.45 0.10
CA TYR A 96 12.66 1.14 -0.81
C TYR A 96 12.84 1.80 -2.18
N VAL A 97 13.44 2.99 -2.22
CA VAL A 97 13.69 3.72 -3.48
C VAL A 97 14.57 2.91 -4.43
N LEU A 98 15.57 2.19 -3.91
CA LEU A 98 16.40 1.31 -4.75
C LEU A 98 15.57 0.19 -5.37
N ALA A 99 14.78 -0.52 -4.56
CA ALA A 99 13.92 -1.60 -5.03
C ALA A 99 12.77 -1.13 -5.96
N MET A 100 12.29 0.11 -5.79
CA MET A 100 11.32 0.75 -6.68
C MET A 100 11.97 1.17 -8.00
N ASN A 101 13.21 1.65 -7.98
CA ASN A 101 13.95 2.06 -9.18
C ASN A 101 14.37 0.87 -10.04
N GLU A 102 14.35 -0.35 -9.49
CA GLU A 102 14.59 -1.59 -10.24
C GLU A 102 13.43 -1.99 -11.18
N GLY A 103 12.27 -1.32 -11.13
CA GLY A 103 11.17 -1.64 -12.05
C GLY A 103 10.05 -0.62 -12.14
N PHE A 104 9.43 -0.52 -13.33
CA PHE A 104 8.26 0.33 -13.58
C PHE A 104 6.96 -0.20 -12.95
N VAL A 105 6.90 -1.52 -12.71
CA VAL A 105 5.69 -2.22 -12.24
C VAL A 105 5.19 -1.73 -10.87
N PRO A 106 6.02 -1.58 -9.82
CA PRO A 106 5.58 -1.02 -8.54
C PRO A 106 4.92 0.36 -8.67
N LEU A 107 5.49 1.27 -9.46
CA LEU A 107 4.97 2.63 -9.62
C LEU A 107 3.54 2.62 -10.18
N VAL A 108 3.30 1.80 -11.21
CA VAL A 108 1.97 1.63 -11.82
C VAL A 108 0.98 1.05 -10.81
N MET A 109 1.39 0.06 -10.02
CA MET A 109 0.48 -0.59 -9.05
C MET A 109 0.09 0.35 -7.92
N TRP A 110 1.05 1.09 -7.36
CA TRP A 110 0.77 2.09 -6.33
C TRP A 110 -0.11 3.22 -6.86
N ARG A 111 0.13 3.68 -8.10
CA ARG A 111 -0.73 4.67 -8.76
C ARG A 111 -2.17 4.17 -8.88
N ASN A 112 -2.37 2.93 -9.37
CA ASN A 112 -3.71 2.38 -9.58
C ASN A 112 -4.45 2.22 -8.25
N PHE A 113 -3.78 1.69 -7.22
CA PHE A 113 -4.34 1.63 -5.86
C PHE A 113 -4.78 3.02 -5.38
N TYR A 114 -3.94 4.02 -5.63
CA TYR A 114 -4.21 5.38 -5.20
C TYR A 114 -5.45 5.98 -5.88
N VAL A 115 -5.52 5.89 -7.21
CA VAL A 115 -6.64 6.43 -8.00
C VAL A 115 -7.95 5.74 -7.63
N THR A 116 -7.93 4.42 -7.45
CA THR A 116 -9.16 3.65 -7.19
C THR A 116 -9.63 3.74 -5.74
N CYS A 117 -8.71 3.75 -4.77
CA CYS A 117 -9.07 3.60 -3.35
C CYS A 117 -8.90 4.90 -2.55
N LEU A 118 -7.99 5.79 -2.97
CA LEU A 118 -7.57 6.96 -2.19
C LEU A 118 -7.78 8.28 -2.94
N HIS A 119 -8.70 8.32 -3.91
CA HIS A 119 -8.98 9.52 -4.71
C HIS A 119 -9.20 10.78 -3.86
N GLY A 120 -9.99 10.69 -2.77
CA GLY A 120 -10.24 11.81 -1.85
C GLY A 120 -9.04 12.23 -0.99
N GLU A 121 -8.04 11.36 -0.86
CA GLU A 121 -6.83 11.61 -0.07
C GLU A 121 -5.68 12.13 -0.95
N ALA A 122 -5.86 12.20 -2.28
CA ALA A 122 -4.84 12.60 -3.27
C ALA A 122 -4.05 13.83 -2.91
N LEU A 123 -4.74 14.86 -2.44
CA LEU A 123 -4.10 16.11 -2.03
C LEU A 123 -3.16 15.89 -0.84
N VAL A 124 -3.52 15.05 0.13
CA VAL A 124 -2.69 14.77 1.32
C VAL A 124 -1.41 14.03 0.93
N LEU A 125 -1.49 13.00 0.08
CA LEU A 125 -0.30 12.32 -0.42
C LEU A 125 0.57 13.25 -1.27
N ILE A 126 -0.05 14.01 -2.18
CA ILE A 126 0.65 14.96 -3.07
C ILE A 126 1.43 15.98 -2.25
N LEU A 127 0.81 16.58 -1.24
CA LEU A 127 1.46 17.53 -0.35
C LEU A 127 2.60 16.88 0.45
N SER A 128 2.39 15.66 0.95
CA SER A 128 3.38 14.90 1.74
C SER A 128 4.59 14.43 0.90
N LEU A 129 4.37 14.03 -0.34
CA LEU A 129 5.45 13.68 -1.26
C LEU A 129 6.19 14.93 -1.76
N LYS A 130 5.47 16.03 -1.99
CA LYS A 130 6.07 17.30 -2.44
C LYS A 130 6.97 17.92 -1.37
N SER A 131 6.61 17.82 -0.09
CA SER A 131 7.49 18.24 1.01
C SER A 131 8.78 17.40 1.10
N SER A 132 8.74 16.18 0.55
CA SER A 132 9.85 15.24 0.52
C SER A 132 10.81 15.44 -0.68
N ILE A 133 10.55 16.38 -1.58
CA ILE A 133 11.40 16.67 -2.76
C ILE A 133 12.80 17.22 -2.39
N ARG A 134 13.07 17.52 -1.12
CA ARG A 134 14.42 17.91 -0.65
C ARG A 134 15.37 16.72 -0.45
N LEU A 135 14.95 15.51 -0.83
CA LEU A 135 15.70 14.28 -0.65
C LEU A 135 16.69 14.01 -1.80
N HIS A 136 17.41 12.89 -1.71
CA HIS A 136 18.40 12.40 -2.69
C HIS A 136 17.90 12.46 -4.16
N PRO A 137 18.76 12.74 -5.17
CA PRO A 137 18.34 12.91 -6.57
C PRO A 137 17.51 11.77 -7.15
N LEU A 138 17.83 10.52 -6.78
CA LEU A 138 17.05 9.33 -7.17
C LEU A 138 15.61 9.36 -6.62
N MET A 139 15.43 9.83 -5.38
CA MET A 139 14.11 9.97 -4.76
C MET A 139 13.32 11.07 -5.44
N ILE A 140 13.96 12.19 -5.77
CA ILE A 140 13.34 13.30 -6.50
C ILE A 140 12.76 12.81 -7.83
N LYS A 141 13.58 12.13 -8.64
CA LYS A 141 13.15 11.60 -9.94
C LYS A 141 11.96 10.66 -9.80
N MET A 142 12.03 9.72 -8.85
CA MET A 142 10.97 8.75 -8.62
C MET A 142 9.66 9.38 -8.13
N VAL A 143 9.75 10.34 -7.22
CA VAL A 143 8.59 11.10 -6.72
C VAL A 143 7.97 11.93 -7.85
N GLN A 144 8.78 12.62 -8.65
CA GLN A 144 8.29 13.39 -9.80
C GLN A 144 7.56 12.50 -10.80
N GLU A 145 8.17 11.38 -11.20
CA GLU A 145 7.56 10.45 -12.15
C GLU A 145 6.24 9.86 -11.61
N PHE A 146 6.21 9.49 -10.33
CA PHE A 146 4.98 9.02 -9.69
C PHE A 146 3.89 10.11 -9.69
N MET A 147 4.24 11.35 -9.32
CA MET A 147 3.33 12.48 -9.23
C MET A 147 2.76 12.89 -10.58
N GLU A 148 3.60 12.95 -11.62
CA GLU A 148 3.16 13.25 -12.99
C GLU A 148 2.17 12.20 -13.49
N ASN A 149 2.50 10.92 -13.29
CA ASN A 149 1.62 9.82 -13.67
C ASN A 149 0.31 9.79 -12.87
N LEU A 150 0.36 10.14 -11.59
CA LEU A 150 -0.82 10.25 -10.74
C LEU A 150 -1.72 11.41 -11.18
N MET A 151 -1.17 12.60 -11.43
CA MET A 151 -1.94 13.76 -11.91
C MET A 151 -2.60 13.48 -13.26
N ARG A 152 -1.88 12.87 -14.22
CA ARG A 152 -2.47 12.45 -15.50
C ARG A 152 -3.66 11.51 -15.31
N ALA A 153 -3.53 10.55 -14.40
CA ALA A 153 -4.59 9.58 -14.14
C ALA A 153 -5.83 10.23 -13.51
N MET A 154 -5.67 11.21 -12.61
CA MET A 154 -6.80 11.90 -11.97
C MET A 154 -7.57 12.84 -12.91
N VAL A 155 -6.92 13.40 -13.94
CA VAL A 155 -7.56 14.29 -14.93
C VAL A 155 -8.23 13.50 -16.06
N SER A 156 -7.97 12.20 -16.16
CA SER A 156 -8.51 11.32 -17.22
C SER A 156 -9.87 10.68 -16.86
N PHE A 157 -10.49 11.08 -15.74
CA PHE A 157 -11.81 10.64 -15.28
C PHE A 157 -12.74 11.86 -15.17
#